data_AF-A0AA40T3Y3-F1
#
_entry.id   AF-A0AA40T3Y3-F1
#
_cell.length_a   1.000
_cell.length_b   1.000
_cell.length_c   1.000
_cell.angle_alpha   90.00
_cell.angle_beta   90.00
_cell.angle_gamma   90.00
#
_symmetry.space_group_name_H-M   'P 1'
#
loop_
_entity.id
_entity.type
_entity.pdbx_description
1 polymer ?
#
loop_
_entity_poly.entity_id
_entity_poly.type
_entity_poly.pdbx_seq_one_letter_code
_entity_poly.pdbx_strand_id
1 'polypeptide(L)'
;MATQLDTPFPKELRTPENSAKIRIIIKQWTQLIAWTWTNFLAFEQDETNKEQEKVLKEYFSSILKKQALFRLAAIEYGDPQSAQSAEETSKIIKEVITSNKTAPGISLTLADVYKQLTTNDYIFTDPLVQDFRFEVTVDSFTGNISYEYDEERKEKYVAIIAYPPRPALSEFTVTEDQLKDWMQDNLSGNYLPPSVYIPVSGS
;
A
#
# COMPACT_ATOMS: atom_id res chain seq x y z
N MET A 1 -8.80 -20.92 -16.14
CA MET A 1 -8.29 -19.89 -17.08
C MET A 1 -8.81 -18.55 -16.59
N ALA A 2 -8.02 -17.81 -15.82
CA ALA A 2 -8.38 -16.47 -15.42
C ALA A 2 -8.08 -15.54 -16.61
N THR A 3 -9.11 -14.99 -17.23
CA THR A 3 -8.98 -13.81 -18.08
C THR A 3 -8.39 -12.71 -17.19
N GLN A 4 -7.11 -12.38 -17.40
CA GLN A 4 -6.61 -11.05 -17.09
C GLN A 4 -7.45 -10.09 -17.93
N LEU A 5 -8.53 -9.59 -17.33
CA LEU A 5 -9.18 -8.41 -17.83
C LEU A 5 -8.18 -7.28 -17.58
N ASP A 6 -7.48 -6.86 -18.64
CA ASP A 6 -6.98 -5.49 -18.76
C ASP A 6 -8.19 -4.57 -18.65
N THR A 7 -8.73 -4.40 -17.44
CA THR A 7 -9.80 -3.45 -17.17
C THR A 7 -9.15 -2.07 -17.20
N PRO A 8 -9.47 -1.25 -18.21
CA PRO A 8 -8.86 0.06 -18.33
C PRO A 8 -9.25 0.91 -17.12
N PHE A 9 -8.34 1.79 -16.69
CA PHE A 9 -8.56 2.71 -15.57
C PHE A 9 -9.96 3.36 -15.66
N PRO A 10 -10.80 3.30 -14.61
CA PRO A 10 -12.21 3.67 -14.68
C PRO A 10 -12.43 5.08 -15.22
N LYS A 11 -13.40 5.25 -16.15
CA LYS A 11 -13.59 6.53 -16.85
C LYS A 11 -14.03 7.65 -15.90
N GLU A 12 -14.80 7.32 -14.87
CA GLU A 12 -15.31 8.30 -13.89
C GLU A 12 -14.18 8.87 -13.02
N LEU A 13 -13.07 8.15 -12.89
CA LEU A 13 -11.89 8.56 -12.14
C LEU A 13 -10.93 9.44 -12.95
N ARG A 14 -11.17 9.62 -14.27
CA ARG A 14 -10.30 10.37 -15.18
C ARG A 14 -10.46 11.89 -15.10
N THR A 15 -11.21 12.42 -14.13
CA THR A 15 -11.26 13.86 -13.90
C THR A 15 -9.90 14.36 -13.37
N PRO A 16 -9.50 15.61 -13.65
CA PRO A 16 -8.24 16.15 -13.14
C PRO A 16 -8.13 16.08 -11.61
N GLU A 17 -9.23 16.34 -10.90
CA GLU A 17 -9.30 16.26 -9.44
C GLU A 17 -9.11 14.83 -8.92
N ASN A 18 -9.88 13.86 -9.44
CA ASN A 18 -9.79 12.46 -9.02
C ASN A 18 -8.43 11.87 -9.38
N SER A 19 -7.89 12.22 -10.56
CA SER A 19 -6.57 11.75 -10.99
C SER A 19 -5.47 12.26 -10.07
N ALA A 20 -5.55 13.52 -9.61
CA ALA A 20 -4.59 14.06 -8.63
C ALA A 20 -4.71 13.34 -7.28
N LYS A 21 -5.92 13.17 -6.75
CA LYS A 21 -6.18 12.44 -5.50
C LYS A 21 -5.70 10.99 -5.56
N ILE A 22 -5.98 10.28 -6.65
CA ILE A 22 -5.57 8.90 -6.86
C ILE A 22 -4.06 8.76 -6.91
N ARG A 23 -3.35 9.67 -7.59
CA ARG A 23 -1.89 9.69 -7.58
C ARG A 23 -1.34 9.83 -6.16
N ILE A 24 -1.95 10.69 -5.35
CA ILE A 24 -1.57 10.86 -3.94
C ILE A 24 -1.86 9.56 -3.18
N ILE A 25 -3.06 8.98 -3.30
CA ILE A 25 -3.44 7.71 -2.66
C ILE A 25 -2.41 6.62 -2.97
N ILE A 26 -2.09 6.39 -4.24
CA ILE A 26 -1.15 5.34 -4.63
C ILE A 26 0.27 5.64 -4.12
N LYS A 27 0.70 6.91 -4.17
CA LYS A 27 1.99 7.33 -3.62
C LYS A 27 2.08 7.01 -2.13
N GLN A 28 1.10 7.43 -1.34
CA GLN A 28 1.09 7.16 0.11
C GLN A 28 1.02 5.66 0.39
N TRP A 29 0.22 4.91 -0.38
CA TRP A 29 0.10 3.46 -0.22
C TRP A 29 1.45 2.77 -0.44
N THR A 30 2.15 3.17 -1.50
CA THR A 30 3.47 2.65 -1.83
C THR A 30 4.52 3.02 -0.77
N GLN A 31 4.48 4.26 -0.28
CA GLN A 31 5.38 4.73 0.78
C GLN A 31 5.19 3.94 2.08
N LEU A 32 3.94 3.70 2.49
CA LEU A 32 3.62 2.88 3.67
C LEU A 32 4.09 1.43 3.50
N ILE A 33 3.88 0.83 2.33
CA ILE A 33 4.42 -0.49 2.03
C ILE A 33 5.94 -0.47 2.13
N ALA A 34 6.63 0.44 1.44
CA ALA A 34 8.09 0.55 1.46
C ALA A 34 8.63 0.73 2.89
N TRP A 35 7.97 1.56 3.71
CA TRP A 35 8.33 1.72 5.11
C TRP A 35 8.38 0.38 5.85
N THR A 36 7.45 -0.56 5.61
CA THR A 36 7.47 -1.90 6.25
C THR A 36 8.72 -2.75 5.94
N TRP A 37 9.47 -2.40 4.89
CA TRP A 37 10.67 -3.12 4.44
C TRP A 37 11.99 -2.51 4.93
N THR A 38 11.95 -1.32 5.52
CA THR A 38 13.14 -0.62 6.01
C THR A 38 13.38 -0.94 7.49
N ASN A 39 14.60 -0.72 7.99
CA ASN A 39 14.85 -0.71 9.44
C ASN A 39 14.61 0.67 10.09
N PHE A 40 14.35 1.68 9.25
CA PHE A 40 14.08 3.04 9.67
C PHE A 40 12.83 3.13 10.56
N LEU A 41 12.89 4.00 11.58
CA LEU A 41 11.78 4.32 12.48
C LEU A 41 11.57 5.83 12.50
N ALA A 42 10.35 6.28 12.21
CA ALA A 42 9.95 7.68 12.22
C ALA A 42 10.10 8.33 13.61
N PHE A 43 9.98 7.53 14.67
CA PHE A 43 10.06 7.97 16.05
C PHE A 43 11.36 7.52 16.75
N GLU A 44 12.48 7.40 16.03
CA GLU A 44 13.76 6.88 16.58
C GLU A 44 14.22 7.55 17.88
N GLN A 45 13.91 8.84 18.07
CA GLN A 45 14.29 9.64 19.23
C GLN A 45 13.26 9.61 20.38
N ASP A 46 12.08 9.02 20.17
CA ASP A 46 11.01 8.87 21.17
C ASP A 46 10.83 7.39 21.50
N GLU A 47 11.45 6.93 22.60
CA GLU A 47 11.45 5.51 22.97
C GLU A 47 10.03 4.91 23.13
N THR A 48 9.03 5.70 23.55
CA THR A 48 7.67 5.17 23.69
C THR A 48 7.03 4.95 22.32
N ASN A 49 7.12 5.95 21.43
CA ASN A 49 6.55 5.84 20.09
C ASN A 49 7.36 4.91 19.18
N LYS A 50 8.67 4.79 19.40
CA LYS A 50 9.57 3.85 18.72
C LYS A 50 9.15 2.39 18.93
N GLU A 51 8.86 1.99 20.17
CA GLU A 51 8.41 0.62 20.45
C GLU A 51 7.01 0.37 19.88
N GLN A 52 6.10 1.34 19.97
CA GLN A 52 4.79 1.23 19.31
C GLN A 52 4.92 1.15 17.78
N GLU A 53 5.86 1.90 17.19
CA GLU A 53 6.12 1.89 15.76
C GLU A 53 6.62 0.52 15.29
N LYS A 54 7.53 -0.12 16.04
CA LYS A 54 7.97 -1.49 15.74
C LYS A 54 6.80 -2.47 15.73
N VAL A 55 5.97 -2.44 16.76
CA VAL A 55 4.77 -3.30 16.85
C VAL A 55 3.81 -3.04 15.69
N LEU A 56 3.56 -1.77 15.35
CA LEU A 56 2.72 -1.38 14.22
C LEU A 56 3.28 -1.90 12.89
N LYS A 57 4.60 -1.75 12.70
CA LYS A 57 5.32 -2.16 11.50
C LYS A 57 5.26 -3.67 11.30
N GLU A 58 5.51 -4.44 12.36
CA GLU A 58 5.39 -5.89 12.35
C GLU A 58 3.95 -6.34 12.09
N TYR A 59 2.99 -5.74 12.79
CA TYR A 59 1.57 -6.04 12.61
C TYR A 59 1.12 -5.81 11.17
N PHE A 60 1.40 -4.62 10.64
CA PHE A 60 1.02 -4.23 9.29
C PHE A 60 1.72 -5.10 8.23
N SER A 61 3.03 -5.33 8.37
CA SER A 61 3.78 -6.25 7.50
C SER A 61 3.20 -7.68 7.52
N SER A 62 2.79 -8.17 8.69
CA SER A 62 2.19 -9.51 8.83
C SER A 62 0.85 -9.64 8.11
N ILE A 63 0.03 -8.60 8.12
CA ILE A 63 -1.28 -8.57 7.44
C ILE A 63 -1.06 -8.55 5.93
N LEU A 64 -0.12 -7.73 5.43
CA LEU A 64 0.23 -7.70 4.01
C LEU A 64 0.72 -9.08 3.52
N LYS A 65 1.61 -9.73 4.28
CA LYS A 65 2.10 -11.10 3.98
C LYS A 65 0.96 -12.12 3.92
N LYS A 66 0.04 -12.08 4.89
CA LYS A 66 -1.12 -12.99 4.91
C LYS A 66 -2.00 -12.81 3.69
N GLN A 67 -2.34 -11.57 3.35
CA GLN A 67 -3.18 -11.30 2.17
C GLN A 67 -2.51 -11.80 0.89
N ALA A 68 -1.22 -11.52 0.72
CA ALA A 68 -0.42 -11.99 -0.39
C ALA A 68 -0.47 -13.53 -0.55
N LEU A 69 -0.28 -14.27 0.55
CA LEU A 69 -0.32 -15.73 0.56
C LEU A 69 -1.71 -16.29 0.25
N PHE A 70 -2.75 -15.75 0.88
CA PHE A 70 -4.14 -16.16 0.62
C PHE A 70 -4.55 -15.87 -0.82
N ARG A 71 -4.17 -14.72 -1.36
CA ARG A 71 -4.48 -14.38 -2.74
C ARG A 71 -3.79 -15.31 -3.73
N LEU A 72 -2.50 -15.59 -3.51
CA LEU A 72 -1.77 -16.56 -4.33
C LEU A 72 -2.48 -17.92 -4.32
N ALA A 73 -2.86 -18.41 -3.14
CA ALA A 73 -3.52 -19.71 -3.02
C ALA A 73 -4.90 -19.73 -3.69
N ALA A 74 -5.67 -18.65 -3.59
CA ALA A 74 -6.95 -18.51 -4.26
C ALA A 74 -6.82 -18.53 -5.79
N ILE A 75 -5.82 -17.84 -6.34
CA ILE A 75 -5.60 -17.73 -7.79
C ILE A 75 -5.01 -19.02 -8.38
N GLU A 76 -3.94 -19.54 -7.77
CA GLU A 76 -3.18 -20.67 -8.32
C GLU A 76 -3.86 -22.02 -8.06
N TYR A 77 -4.47 -22.19 -6.88
CA TYR A 77 -5.08 -23.47 -6.47
C TYR A 77 -6.60 -23.45 -6.49
N GLY A 78 -7.23 -22.31 -6.78
CA GLY A 78 -8.69 -22.18 -6.76
C GLY A 78 -9.30 -22.40 -5.37
N ASP A 79 -8.55 -22.17 -4.29
CA ASP A 79 -8.99 -22.47 -2.92
C ASP A 79 -10.03 -21.45 -2.40
N PRO A 80 -11.29 -21.85 -2.15
CA PRO A 80 -12.34 -20.95 -1.70
C PRO A 80 -12.09 -20.38 -0.29
N GLN A 81 -11.43 -21.14 0.59
CA GLN A 81 -11.13 -20.65 1.95
C GLN A 81 -10.07 -19.54 1.91
N SER A 82 -9.05 -19.72 1.08
CA SER A 82 -8.06 -18.66 0.82
C SER A 82 -8.68 -17.44 0.16
N ALA A 83 -9.65 -17.61 -0.75
CA ALA A 83 -10.36 -16.47 -1.35
C ALA A 83 -11.10 -15.64 -0.29
N GLN A 84 -11.85 -16.30 0.61
CA GLN A 84 -12.49 -15.63 1.74
C GLN A 84 -11.47 -14.95 2.67
N SER A 85 -10.39 -15.66 3.02
CA SER A 85 -9.34 -15.13 3.90
C SER A 85 -8.62 -13.92 3.31
N ALA A 86 -8.42 -13.89 1.99
CA ALA A 86 -7.86 -12.75 1.28
C ALA A 86 -8.78 -11.52 1.36
N GLU A 87 -10.09 -11.71 1.25
CA GLU A 87 -11.08 -10.65 1.41
C GLU A 87 -11.13 -10.11 2.85
N GLU A 88 -11.16 -10.99 3.85
CA GLU A 88 -11.13 -10.60 5.27
C GLU A 88 -9.86 -9.81 5.58
N THR A 89 -8.72 -10.24 5.05
CA THR A 89 -7.44 -9.53 5.24
C THR A 89 -7.44 -8.18 4.51
N SER A 90 -8.10 -8.06 3.35
CA SER A 90 -8.29 -6.78 2.66
C SER A 90 -9.06 -5.77 3.51
N LYS A 91 -10.14 -6.21 4.18
CA LYS A 91 -10.93 -5.37 5.09
C LYS A 91 -10.06 -4.86 6.25
N ILE A 92 -9.24 -5.73 6.85
CA ILE A 92 -8.31 -5.35 7.92
C ILE A 92 -7.30 -4.31 7.41
N ILE A 93 -6.74 -4.50 6.21
CA ILE A 93 -5.82 -3.53 5.61
C ILE A 93 -6.51 -2.17 5.47
N LYS A 94 -7.73 -2.14 4.92
CA LYS A 94 -8.53 -0.91 4.79
C LYS A 94 -8.73 -0.21 6.13
N GLU A 95 -9.11 -0.95 7.17
CA GLU A 95 -9.28 -0.38 8.52
C GLU A 95 -8.00 0.24 9.08
N VAL A 96 -6.84 -0.40 8.83
CA VAL A 96 -5.54 0.07 9.32
C VAL A 96 -5.05 1.30 8.54
N ILE A 97 -5.20 1.33 7.22
CA ILE A 97 -4.80 2.49 6.41
C ILE A 97 -5.70 3.70 6.64
N THR A 98 -6.99 3.52 6.94
CA THR A 98 -7.88 4.64 7.23
C THR A 98 -7.81 5.06 8.70
N SER A 99 -6.84 4.54 9.47
CA SER A 99 -6.67 4.79 10.92
C SER A 99 -7.89 4.43 11.78
N ASN A 100 -8.80 3.59 11.28
CA ASN A 100 -9.92 3.07 12.07
C ASN A 100 -9.48 1.96 13.03
N LYS A 101 -8.29 1.39 12.79
CA LYS A 101 -7.71 0.31 13.57
C LYS A 101 -6.20 0.47 13.65
N THR A 102 -5.61 -0.01 14.74
CA THR A 102 -4.16 -0.16 14.90
C THR A 102 -3.83 -1.55 15.46
N ALA A 103 -2.54 -1.85 15.64
CA ALA A 103 -2.10 -3.09 16.26
C ALA A 103 -2.65 -3.20 17.70
N PRO A 104 -2.95 -4.41 18.18
CA PRO A 104 -3.41 -4.59 19.56
C PRO A 104 -2.40 -4.05 20.58
N GLY A 105 -2.88 -3.27 21.56
CA GLY A 105 -2.06 -2.80 22.68
C GLY A 105 -1.25 -1.53 22.42
N ILE A 106 -1.42 -0.87 21.27
CA ILE A 106 -0.79 0.42 20.97
C ILE A 106 -1.83 1.47 20.56
N SER A 107 -1.45 2.75 20.59
CA SER A 107 -2.28 3.87 20.11
C SER A 107 -1.76 4.49 18.83
N LEU A 108 -0.49 4.28 18.49
CA LEU A 108 0.14 4.83 17.28
C LEU A 108 -0.55 4.29 16.02
N THR A 109 -0.86 5.16 15.06
CA THR A 109 -1.51 4.80 13.79
C THR A 109 -0.57 4.99 12.59
N LEU A 110 -0.93 4.43 11.43
CA LEU A 110 -0.19 4.67 10.18
C LEU A 110 -0.20 6.15 9.78
N ALA A 111 -1.27 6.89 10.11
CA ALA A 111 -1.33 8.33 9.88
C ALA A 111 -0.27 9.09 10.69
N ASP A 112 -0.04 8.71 11.94
CA ASP A 112 0.96 9.34 12.81
C ASP A 112 2.37 9.10 12.28
N VAL A 113 2.66 7.85 11.90
CA VAL A 113 3.93 7.48 11.25
C VAL A 113 4.11 8.23 9.93
N TYR A 114 3.09 8.28 9.08
CA TYR A 114 3.19 8.94 7.77
C TYR A 114 3.45 10.45 7.88
N LYS A 115 2.76 11.12 8.82
CA LYS A 115 2.97 12.55 9.10
C LYS A 115 4.39 12.81 9.59
N GLN A 116 4.89 11.96 10.48
CA GLN A 116 6.25 12.05 11.00
C GLN A 116 7.30 11.81 9.90
N LEU A 117 7.01 10.94 8.93
CA LEU A 117 7.90 10.63 7.81
C LEU A 117 7.96 11.72 6.74
N THR A 118 6.84 12.32 6.37
CA THR A 118 6.72 13.04 5.08
C THR A 118 6.28 14.49 5.20
N THR A 119 5.84 14.96 6.38
CA THR A 119 5.21 16.28 6.60
C THR A 119 3.95 16.57 5.75
N ASN A 120 3.50 15.60 4.94
CA ASN A 120 2.34 15.73 4.06
C ASN A 120 1.04 15.33 4.77
N ASP A 121 -0.08 15.84 4.25
CA ASP A 121 -1.41 15.43 4.69
C ASP A 121 -1.64 13.94 4.38
N TYR A 122 -2.34 13.26 5.28
CA TYR A 122 -2.66 11.84 5.15
C TYR A 122 -3.95 11.65 4.36
N ILE A 123 -3.87 11.18 3.12
CA ILE A 123 -4.99 11.20 2.16
C ILE A 123 -6.04 10.11 2.42
N PHE A 124 -5.71 9.08 3.21
CA PHE A 124 -6.62 7.95 3.44
C PHE A 124 -7.86 8.28 4.28
N THR A 125 -7.99 9.53 4.74
CA THR A 125 -9.21 10.06 5.36
C THR A 125 -10.17 10.70 4.35
N ASP A 126 -9.76 10.86 3.08
CA ASP A 126 -10.60 11.41 2.01
C ASP A 126 -11.80 10.47 1.71
N PRO A 127 -13.03 10.99 1.54
CA PRO A 127 -14.20 10.18 1.23
C PRO A 127 -14.03 9.26 0.00
N LEU A 128 -13.22 9.68 -0.98
CA LEU A 128 -12.92 8.89 -2.18
C LEU A 128 -12.32 7.52 -1.81
N VAL A 129 -11.58 7.42 -0.71
CA VAL A 129 -10.92 6.19 -0.24
C VAL A 129 -11.94 5.11 0.13
N GLN A 130 -13.16 5.49 0.52
CA GLN A 130 -14.22 4.54 0.86
C GLN A 130 -14.66 3.72 -0.36
N ASP A 131 -14.51 4.26 -1.57
CA ASP A 131 -14.82 3.56 -2.81
C ASP A 131 -13.75 2.52 -3.20
N PHE A 132 -12.61 2.46 -2.49
CA PHE A 132 -11.50 1.55 -2.79
C PHE A 132 -11.44 0.35 -1.83
N ARG A 133 -11.18 -0.83 -2.40
CA ARG A 133 -10.63 -2.00 -1.74
C ARG A 133 -9.12 -2.03 -1.96
N PHE A 134 -8.35 -2.34 -0.92
CA PHE A 134 -6.89 -2.35 -0.98
C PHE A 134 -6.37 -3.77 -0.91
N GLU A 135 -5.52 -4.12 -1.87
CA GLU A 135 -4.98 -5.46 -1.98
C GLU A 135 -3.50 -5.47 -2.35
N VAL A 136 -2.86 -6.58 -2.02
CA VAL A 136 -1.53 -6.90 -2.52
C VAL A 136 -1.51 -8.14 -3.40
N THR A 137 -0.52 -8.22 -4.29
CA THR A 137 -0.28 -9.40 -5.13
C THR A 137 1.20 -9.78 -5.19
N VAL A 138 1.51 -11.05 -5.41
CA VAL A 138 2.89 -11.61 -5.41
C VAL A 138 3.38 -12.00 -6.81
N ASP A 139 2.48 -12.05 -7.79
CA ASP A 139 2.69 -12.57 -9.14
C ASP A 139 2.97 -11.48 -10.19
N SER A 140 2.69 -10.21 -9.84
CA SER A 140 2.93 -9.06 -10.69
C SER A 140 3.99 -8.13 -10.10
N PHE A 141 4.72 -7.46 -11.00
CA PHE A 141 5.68 -6.42 -10.63
C PHE A 141 5.09 -5.01 -10.71
N THR A 142 3.80 -4.92 -11.04
CA THR A 142 3.05 -3.68 -11.28
C THR A 142 1.71 -3.76 -10.58
N GLY A 143 1.41 -2.75 -9.76
CA GLY A 143 0.06 -2.56 -9.22
C GLY A 143 -0.90 -2.01 -10.26
N ASN A 144 -2.21 -2.16 -10.05
CA ASN A 144 -3.25 -1.61 -10.91
C ASN A 144 -4.45 -1.13 -10.09
N ILE A 145 -5.19 -0.18 -10.65
CA ILE A 145 -6.54 0.16 -10.18
C ILE A 145 -7.52 -0.30 -11.23
N SER A 146 -8.42 -1.21 -10.84
CA SER A 146 -9.47 -1.73 -11.70
C SER A 146 -10.84 -1.43 -11.13
N TYR A 147 -11.82 -1.32 -12.03
CA TYR A 147 -13.22 -1.40 -11.65
C TYR A 147 -13.55 -2.85 -11.26
N GLU A 148 -14.29 -3.02 -10.18
CA GLU A 148 -14.89 -4.30 -9.83
C GLU A 148 -16.37 -4.04 -9.55
N TYR A 149 -17.24 -4.64 -10.36
CA TYR A 149 -18.67 -4.61 -10.10
C TYR A 149 -19.02 -5.83 -9.25
N ASP A 150 -19.45 -5.57 -8.03
CA ASP A 150 -19.96 -6.59 -7.12
C ASP A 150 -21.17 -5.99 -6.39
N GLU A 151 -22.37 -6.50 -6.70
CA GLU A 151 -23.63 -5.98 -6.15
C GLU A 151 -23.74 -6.16 -4.63
N GLU A 152 -22.95 -7.06 -4.05
CA GLU A 152 -22.94 -7.32 -2.61
C GLU A 152 -21.93 -6.41 -1.86
N ARG A 153 -21.10 -5.64 -2.58
CA ARG A 153 -20.05 -4.80 -2.00
C ARG A 153 -20.31 -3.31 -2.16
N LYS A 154 -19.77 -2.52 -1.23
CA LYS A 154 -19.90 -1.04 -1.24
C LYS A 154 -18.75 -0.36 -1.98
N GLU A 155 -17.59 -1.01 -2.04
CA GLU A 155 -16.44 -0.58 -2.82
C GLU A 155 -16.69 -0.69 -4.33
N LYS A 156 -16.24 0.30 -5.09
CA LYS A 156 -16.39 0.37 -6.56
C LYS A 156 -15.10 0.04 -7.30
N TYR A 157 -13.98 0.17 -6.62
CA TYR A 157 -12.65 0.08 -7.21
C TYR A 157 -11.74 -0.80 -6.36
N VAL A 158 -10.80 -1.47 -7.01
CA VAL A 158 -9.77 -2.27 -6.35
C VAL A 158 -8.42 -1.66 -6.67
N ALA A 159 -7.66 -1.29 -5.64
CA ALA A 159 -6.28 -0.85 -5.74
C ALA A 159 -5.34 -1.98 -5.31
N ILE A 160 -4.60 -2.54 -6.27
CA ILE A 160 -3.67 -3.65 -6.08
C ILE A 160 -2.24 -3.11 -6.14
N ILE A 161 -1.39 -3.48 -5.18
CA ILE A 161 0.06 -3.23 -5.22
C ILE A 161 0.86 -4.53 -5.07
N ALA A 162 2.02 -4.63 -5.72
CA ALA A 162 2.91 -5.78 -5.55
C ALA A 162 3.49 -5.87 -4.12
N TYR A 163 3.52 -7.07 -3.55
CA TYR A 163 4.14 -7.40 -2.26
C TYR A 163 4.78 -8.80 -2.31
N PRO A 164 6.10 -8.96 -2.11
CA PRO A 164 7.04 -7.89 -1.80
C PRO A 164 7.22 -6.94 -3.00
N PRO A 165 7.56 -5.65 -2.77
CA PRO A 165 8.19 -4.87 -3.81
C PRO A 165 9.47 -5.60 -4.28
N ARG A 166 9.86 -5.42 -5.56
CA ARG A 166 11.03 -6.07 -6.19
C ARG A 166 12.34 -5.89 -5.35
N PRO A 167 13.37 -6.74 -5.58
CA PRO A 167 14.19 -7.37 -4.53
C PRO A 167 14.99 -6.41 -3.63
N ALA A 168 15.42 -6.95 -2.50
CA ALA A 168 16.10 -6.31 -1.38
C ALA A 168 17.16 -5.26 -1.75
N LEU A 169 17.31 -4.28 -0.85
CA LEU A 169 18.32 -3.23 -0.92
C LEU A 169 19.71 -3.83 -1.16
N SER A 170 20.39 -3.34 -2.18
CA SER A 170 21.76 -3.74 -2.52
C SER A 170 22.41 -2.65 -3.38
N GLU A 171 23.74 -2.66 -3.45
CA GLU A 171 24.48 -1.77 -4.34
C GLU A 171 24.14 -1.95 -5.84
N PHE A 172 23.51 -3.08 -6.21
CA PHE A 172 23.13 -3.40 -7.58
C PHE A 172 21.67 -3.10 -7.92
N THR A 173 20.84 -2.73 -6.93
CA THR A 173 19.39 -2.51 -7.11
C THR A 173 18.99 -1.10 -6.72
N VAL A 174 18.88 -0.84 -5.42
CA VAL A 174 18.71 0.50 -4.83
C VAL A 174 19.35 0.47 -3.45
N THR A 175 20.12 1.50 -3.14
CA THR A 175 20.71 1.64 -1.81
C THR A 175 19.74 2.28 -0.84
N GLU A 176 19.97 2.05 0.45
CA GLU A 176 19.17 2.65 1.51
C GLU A 176 19.22 4.19 1.47
N ASP A 177 20.39 4.76 1.18
CA ASP A 177 20.58 6.21 1.04
C ASP A 177 19.78 6.78 -0.13
N GLN A 178 19.81 6.11 -1.29
CA GLN A 178 19.02 6.53 -2.46
C GLN A 178 17.52 6.50 -2.17
N LEU A 179 17.05 5.51 -1.42
CA LEU A 179 15.66 5.42 -1.01
C LEU A 179 15.30 6.54 -0.02
N LYS A 180 16.18 6.80 0.97
CA LYS A 180 15.99 7.85 1.97
C LYS A 180 15.94 9.23 1.33
N ASP A 181 16.87 9.53 0.43
CA ASP A 181 16.92 10.79 -0.29
C ASP A 181 15.66 10.97 -1.16
N TRP A 182 15.23 9.92 -1.86
CA TRP A 182 14.00 9.95 -2.65
C TRP A 182 12.73 10.14 -1.80
N MET A 183 12.68 9.54 -0.60
CA MET A 183 11.57 9.76 0.34
C MET A 183 11.52 11.19 0.89
N GLN A 184 12.66 11.89 0.94
CA GLN A 184 12.81 13.24 1.51
C GLN A 184 12.74 14.36 0.47
N ASP A 185 12.98 14.06 -0.82
CA ASP A 185 12.99 15.05 -1.90
C ASP A 185 11.57 15.46 -2.32
N ASN A 186 11.14 16.63 -1.83
CA ASN A 186 9.83 17.21 -2.12
C ASN A 186 9.87 18.30 -3.23
N LEU A 187 11.03 18.63 -3.81
CA LEU A 187 11.21 19.86 -4.60
C LEU A 187 11.84 19.69 -5.99
N SER A 188 12.46 18.55 -6.31
CA SER A 188 13.23 18.41 -7.56
C SER A 188 12.42 18.14 -8.85
N GLY A 189 11.12 17.90 -8.75
CA GLY A 189 10.30 17.49 -9.90
C GLY A 189 10.60 16.07 -10.42
N ASN A 190 11.52 15.33 -9.78
CA ASN A 190 11.77 13.92 -10.06
C ASN A 190 10.81 13.05 -9.24
N TYR A 191 9.59 12.88 -9.76
CA TYR A 191 8.57 12.05 -9.13
C TYR A 191 8.80 10.54 -9.30
N LEU A 192 9.77 10.17 -10.15
CA LEU A 192 10.13 8.77 -10.39
C LEU A 192 11.24 8.34 -9.41
N PRO A 193 11.17 7.12 -8.88
CA PRO A 193 12.18 6.60 -7.98
C PRO A 193 13.52 6.39 -8.69
N PRO A 194 14.63 6.40 -7.93
CA PRO A 194 15.98 6.23 -8.46
C PRO A 194 16.24 4.85 -9.08
N SER A 195 15.29 3.91 -8.95
CA SER A 195 15.40 2.54 -9.44
C SER A 195 14.09 2.08 -10.05
N VAL A 196 14.18 1.41 -11.20
CA VAL A 196 13.06 0.75 -11.91
C VAL A 196 12.45 -0.42 -11.13
N TYR A 197 13.05 -0.78 -9.99
CA TYR A 197 12.61 -1.85 -9.10
C TYR A 197 11.78 -1.34 -7.91
N ILE A 198 11.72 -0.02 -7.70
CA ILE A 198 10.75 0.59 -6.78
C ILE A 198 9.42 0.66 -7.53
N PRO A 199 8.34 0.06 -7.00
CA PRO A 199 7.06 0.05 -7.67
C PRO A 199 6.59 1.48 -7.91
N VAL A 200 6.42 1.83 -9.19
CA VAL A 200 5.75 3.03 -9.63
C VAL A 200 4.38 2.64 -10.14
N SER A 201 3.36 3.40 -9.76
CA SER A 201 2.10 3.33 -10.50
C SER A 201 2.24 4.15 -11.77
N GLY A 202 2.12 3.48 -12.92
CA GLY A 202 2.01 4.13 -14.22
C GLY A 202 0.55 4.45 -14.51
N SER A 203 0.31 5.66 -15.03
CA SER A 203 -0.95 6.05 -15.68
C SER A 203 -1.05 5.46 -17.08
#